data_AF-A0A2M7SJM4-F1
#
_entry.id   AF-A0A2M7SJM4-F1
#
_cell.length_a   1.000
_cell.length_b   1.000
_cell.length_c   1.000
_cell.angle_alpha   90.00
_cell.angle_beta   90.00
_cell.angle_gamma   90.00
#
_symmetry.space_group_name_H-M   'P 1'
#
loop_
_entity.id
_entity.type
_entity.pdbx_description
1 polymer ?
#
loop_
_entity_poly.entity_id
_entity_poly.type
_entity_poly.pdbx_seq_one_letter_code
_entity_poly.pdbx_strand_id
1 'polypeptide(L)'
;MTEHDFSAEYHYDKEKDCFIELVKNDREPFITKHKRHKVEELKVNGSSFISDRPYSEPLKTSYFEATNGREDFVIKRWRDRIESPLRYEIAEGYIEVTNKS
;
A
#
# COMPACT_ATOMS: atom_id res chain seq x y z
N MET A 1 -5.10 16.51 0.08
CA MET A 1 -5.16 15.82 1.38
C MET A 1 -6.38 14.93 1.29
N THR A 2 -6.24 13.63 1.46
CA THR A 2 -7.34 12.66 1.34
C THR A 2 -7.62 12.02 2.69
N GLU A 3 -8.78 11.38 2.83
CA GLU A 3 -9.14 10.61 4.03
C GLU A 3 -8.13 9.49 4.34
N HIS A 4 -7.44 8.99 3.32
CA HIS A 4 -6.41 7.95 3.44
C HIS A 4 -5.07 8.46 3.99
N ASP A 5 -4.89 9.77 4.15
CA ASP A 5 -3.70 10.36 4.78
C ASP A 5 -3.72 10.19 6.32
N PHE A 6 -4.84 9.71 6.88
CA PHE A 6 -5.05 9.57 8.32
C PHE A 6 -5.34 8.12 8.72
N SER A 7 -4.82 7.71 9.88
CA SER A 7 -5.12 6.41 10.49
C SER A 7 -5.60 6.60 11.94
N ALA A 8 -6.59 5.83 12.35
CA ALA A 8 -7.01 5.78 13.76
C ALA A 8 -5.95 5.04 14.60
N GLU A 9 -5.54 5.65 15.70
CA GLU A 9 -4.68 5.06 16.72
C GLU A 9 -5.43 5.06 18.05
N TYR A 10 -5.46 3.94 18.76
CA TYR A 10 -6.21 3.82 20.01
C TYR A 10 -5.26 3.78 21.20
N HIS A 11 -5.51 4.63 22.19
CA HIS A 11 -4.79 4.62 23.46
C HIS A 11 -5.76 4.31 24.59
N TYR A 12 -5.36 3.42 25.51
CA TYR A 12 -6.15 3.13 26.70
C TYR A 12 -5.85 4.16 27.79
N ASP A 13 -6.85 4.95 28.16
CA ASP A 13 -6.79 5.92 29.25
C ASP A 13 -7.21 5.23 30.56
N LYS A 14 -6.26 5.06 31.47
CA LYS A 14 -6.47 4.41 32.78
C LYS A 14 -7.34 5.22 33.73
N GLU A 15 -7.40 6.55 33.58
CA GLU A 15 -8.17 7.41 34.48
C GLU A 15 -9.66 7.41 34.10
N LYS A 16 -9.94 7.29 32.81
CA LYS A 16 -11.32 7.26 32.27
C LYS A 16 -11.83 5.85 32.03
N ASP A 17 -10.99 4.84 32.23
CA ASP A 17 -11.25 3.43 31.93
C ASP A 17 -11.84 3.22 30.53
N CYS A 18 -11.26 3.87 29.53
CA CYS A 18 -11.78 3.84 28.16
C CYS A 18 -10.67 3.96 27.11
N PHE A 19 -10.99 3.58 25.87
CA PHE A 19 -10.12 3.80 24.72
C PHE A 19 -10.40 5.17 24.11
N ILE A 20 -9.34 5.96 23.94
CA ILE A 20 -9.37 7.23 23.22
C ILE A 20 -8.86 6.98 21.81
N GLU A 21 -9.65 7.36 20.81
CA GLU A 21 -9.23 7.39 19.42
C GLU A 21 -8.44 8.68 19.14
N LEU A 22 -7.23 8.52 18.62
CA LEU A 22 -6.36 9.58 18.16
C LEU A 22 -6.27 9.50 16.63
N VAL A 23 -6.38 10.65 15.97
CA VAL A 23 -6.20 10.73 14.51
C VAL A 23 -4.73 11.01 14.23
N LYS A 24 -4.04 10.03 13.64
CA LYS A 24 -2.65 10.18 13.23
C LYS A 24 -2.58 10.58 11.76
N ASN A 25 -1.78 11.60 11.45
CA ASN A 25 -1.51 12.04 10.09
C ASN A 25 -0.24 11.36 9.55
N ASP A 26 -0.39 10.39 8.65
CA ASP A 26 0.73 9.63 8.08
C ASP A 26 1.40 10.36 6.90
N ARG A 27 0.78 11.42 6.36
CA ARG A 27 1.30 12.21 5.24
C ARG A 27 2.53 13.04 5.64
N GLU A 28 2.51 13.69 6.80
CA GLU A 28 3.63 14.51 7.26
C GLU A 28 4.95 13.73 7.44
N PRO A 29 4.98 12.57 8.13
CA PRO A 29 6.19 11.77 8.23
C PRO A 29 6.63 11.23 6.86
N PHE A 30 5.69 10.90 5.96
CA PHE A 30 6.02 10.52 4.59
C PHE A 30 6.73 11.64 3.84
N ILE A 31 6.17 12.85 3.80
CA ILE A 31 6.79 14.01 3.12
C ILE A 31 8.17 14.30 3.70
N THR A 32 8.31 14.25 5.02
CA THR A 32 9.58 14.53 5.71
C THR A 32 10.65 13.52 5.33
N LYS A 33 10.30 12.23 5.30
CA LYS A 33 11.21 11.13 4.92
C LYS A 33 11.62 11.21 3.44
N HIS A 34 10.72 11.65 2.57
CA HIS A 34 10.91 11.66 1.11
C HIS A 34 11.26 13.03 0.52
N LYS A 35 11.51 14.05 1.34
CA LYS A 35 11.77 15.44 0.90
C LYS A 35 12.92 15.64 -0.11
N ARG A 36 13.83 14.66 -0.23
CA ARG A 36 14.97 14.70 -1.17
C ARG A 36 14.73 13.85 -2.42
N HIS A 37 13.60 13.17 -2.52
CA HIS A 37 13.27 12.31 -3.65
C HIS A 37 12.21 13.00 -4.52
N LYS A 38 12.30 12.81 -5.84
CA LYS A 38 11.20 13.16 -6.73
C LYS A 38 10.07 12.18 -6.47
N VAL A 39 8.89 12.70 -6.12
CA VAL A 39 7.68 11.90 -5.90
C VAL A 39 6.75 12.11 -7.09
N GLU A 40 6.20 11.03 -7.62
CA GLU A 40 5.16 11.05 -8.65
C GLU A 40 3.93 10.32 -8.14
N GLU A 41 2.75 10.82 -8.52
CA GLU A 41 1.49 10.16 -8.19
C GLU A 41 1.23 9.04 -9.20
N LEU A 42 0.93 7.85 -8.70
CA LEU A 42 0.57 6.69 -9.50
C LEU A 42 -0.90 6.36 -9.29
N LYS A 43 -1.66 6.24 -10.38
CA LYS A 43 -3.04 5.79 -10.37
C LYS A 43 -3.09 4.31 -10.68
N VAL A 44 -3.61 3.53 -9.73
CA VAL A 44 -3.72 2.07 -9.86
C VAL A 44 -4.83 1.69 -10.84
N ASN A 45 -4.55 0.72 -11.71
CA ASN A 45 -5.54 0.07 -12.56
C ASN A 45 -6.26 -1.03 -11.76
N GLY A 46 -7.49 -0.75 -11.31
CA GLY A 46 -8.25 -1.63 -10.42
C GLY A 46 -8.56 -3.04 -10.95
N SER A 47 -8.50 -3.28 -12.26
CA SER A 47 -8.75 -4.59 -12.86
C SER A 47 -7.50 -5.46 -13.02
N SER A 48 -6.31 -4.93 -12.75
CA SER A 48 -5.02 -5.59 -13.02
C SER A 48 -4.47 -6.42 -11.85
N PHE A 49 -5.22 -6.54 -10.75
CA PHE A 49 -4.74 -7.21 -9.55
C PHE A 49 -4.64 -8.73 -9.73
N ILE A 50 -3.42 -9.25 -9.65
CA ILE A 50 -3.14 -10.68 -9.56
C ILE A 50 -2.34 -11.00 -8.30
N SER A 51 -2.43 -12.23 -7.81
CA SER A 51 -1.64 -12.68 -6.66
C SER A 51 -1.18 -14.13 -6.81
N ASP A 52 -0.05 -14.44 -6.18
CA ASP A 52 0.53 -15.78 -6.14
C ASP A 52 -0.30 -16.77 -5.29
N ARG A 53 -1.14 -16.25 -4.40
CA ARG A 53 -1.97 -17.00 -3.45
C ARG A 53 -3.40 -16.44 -3.39
N PRO A 54 -4.36 -17.17 -2.77
CA PRO A 54 -5.75 -16.73 -2.65
C PRO A 54 -5.90 -15.35 -2.00
N TYR A 55 -7.02 -14.69 -2.28
CA TYR A 55 -7.25 -13.33 -1.78
C TYR A 55 -7.18 -13.22 -0.25
N SER A 56 -7.60 -14.27 0.46
CA SER A 56 -7.62 -14.38 1.92
C SER A 56 -6.25 -14.56 2.57
N GLU A 57 -5.19 -14.83 1.81
CA GLU A 57 -3.85 -15.03 2.36
C GLU A 57 -3.16 -13.68 2.61
N PRO A 58 -2.94 -13.27 3.88
CA PRO A 58 -2.37 -11.96 4.20
C PRO A 58 -0.91 -11.79 3.77
N LEU A 59 -0.17 -12.89 3.60
CA LEU A 59 1.24 -12.89 3.20
C LEU A 59 1.44 -13.12 1.70
N LYS A 60 0.37 -13.04 0.90
CA LYS A 60 0.46 -13.16 -0.56
C LYS A 60 1.30 -12.04 -1.17
N THR A 61 2.01 -12.37 -2.24
CA THR A 61 2.58 -11.38 -3.14
C THR A 61 1.54 -11.01 -4.18
N SER A 62 1.29 -9.72 -4.37
CA SER A 62 0.36 -9.22 -5.37
C SER A 62 1.10 -8.37 -6.40
N TYR A 63 0.64 -8.41 -7.64
CA TYR A 63 1.10 -7.56 -8.73
C TYR A 63 -0.11 -6.80 -9.29
N PHE A 64 0.09 -5.55 -9.65
CA PHE A 64 -0.93 -4.72 -10.30
C PHE A 64 -0.26 -3.62 -11.12
N GLU A 65 -0.97 -3.15 -12.14
CA GLU A 65 -0.53 -2.06 -12.99
C GLU A 65 -0.95 -0.71 -12.40
N ALA A 66 -0.11 0.29 -12.59
CA ALA A 66 -0.40 1.67 -12.26
C ALA A 66 0.22 2.61 -13.28
N THR A 67 -0.33 3.81 -13.43
CA THR A 67 0.13 4.79 -14.42
C THR A 67 0.36 6.15 -13.79
N ASN A 68 1.38 6.88 -14.25
CA ASN A 68 1.55 8.32 -13.95
C ASN A 68 0.93 9.21 -15.05
N GLY A 69 0.22 8.61 -16.01
CA GLY A 69 -0.35 9.28 -17.20
C GLY A 69 0.63 9.45 -18.36
N ARG A 70 1.91 9.06 -18.21
CA ARG A 70 2.91 9.01 -19.28
C ARG A 70 3.36 7.59 -19.58
N GLU A 71 3.55 6.81 -18.53
CA GLU A 71 4.09 5.45 -18.57
C GLU A 71 3.26 4.56 -17.64
N ASP A 72 3.22 3.28 -17.97
CA ASP A 72 2.58 2.25 -17.16
C ASP A 72 3.66 1.44 -16.43
N PHE A 73 3.37 1.09 -15.18
CA PHE A 73 4.27 0.43 -14.26
C PHE A 73 3.61 -0.83 -13.70
N VAL A 74 4.37 -1.89 -13.53
CA VAL A 74 3.94 -3.03 -12.71
C VAL A 74 4.46 -2.82 -11.30
N ILE A 75 3.57 -2.87 -10.32
CA ILE A 75 3.89 -2.74 -8.91
C ILE A 75 3.76 -4.10 -8.24
N LYS A 76 4.86 -4.57 -7.66
CA LYS A 76 4.89 -5.71 -6.75
C LYS A 76 4.61 -5.24 -5.34
N ARG A 77 3.68 -5.89 -4.64
CA ARG A 77 3.30 -5.62 -3.25
C ARG A 77 3.39 -6.89 -2.40
N TRP A 78 4.12 -6.83 -1.28
CA TRP A 78 4.29 -7.99 -0.38
C TRP A 78 4.56 -7.56 1.06
N ARG A 79 4.56 -8.52 1.99
CA ARG A 79 5.06 -8.36 3.37
C ARG A 79 5.62 -9.71 3.85
N ASP A 80 6.60 -9.66 4.77
CA ASP A 80 7.25 -10.88 5.26
C ASP A 80 6.47 -11.53 6.42
N ARG A 81 5.78 -10.72 7.24
CA ARG A 81 4.94 -11.14 8.37
C ARG A 81 3.67 -10.28 8.45
N ILE A 82 2.66 -10.73 9.19
CA ILE A 82 1.36 -10.06 9.27
C ILE A 82 1.52 -8.64 9.83
N GLU A 83 2.30 -8.52 10.90
CA GLU A 83 2.69 -7.29 11.59
C GLU A 83 3.73 -6.44 10.87
N SER A 84 4.33 -6.93 9.77
CA SER A 84 5.26 -6.12 8.98
C SER A 84 4.52 -5.16 8.05
N PRO A 85 5.05 -3.94 7.83
CA PRO A 85 4.48 -3.03 6.85
C PRO A 85 4.55 -3.63 5.45
N LEU A 86 3.61 -3.24 4.59
CA LEU A 86 3.64 -3.59 3.18
C LEU A 86 4.85 -2.94 2.50
N ARG A 87 5.52 -3.73 1.66
CA ARG A 87 6.61 -3.31 0.79
C ARG A 87 6.12 -3.24 -0.64
N TYR A 88 6.72 -2.32 -1.40
CA TYR A 88 6.37 -2.04 -2.78
C TYR A 88 7.65 -1.91 -3.61
N GLU A 89 7.60 -2.38 -4.84
CA GLU A 89 8.69 -2.30 -5.83
C GLU A 89 8.09 -2.16 -7.23
N ILE A 90 8.73 -1.35 -8.07
CA ILE A 90 8.40 -1.28 -9.49
C ILE A 90 9.10 -2.44 -10.18
N ALA A 91 8.32 -3.34 -10.76
CA ALA A 91 8.81 -4.39 -11.64
C ALA A 91 8.80 -3.89 -13.09
N GLU A 92 9.85 -4.21 -13.84
CA GLU A 92 9.92 -3.91 -15.27
C GLU A 92 9.01 -4.87 -16.06
N GLY A 93 8.23 -4.34 -17.00
CA GLY A 93 7.39 -5.13 -17.92
C GLY A 93 5.89 -4.87 -17.79
N TYR A 94 5.09 -5.86 -18.19
CA TYR A 94 3.63 -5.88 -18.13
C TYR A 94 3.14 -7.23 -17.60
N ILE A 95 1.88 -7.28 -17.15
CA ILE A 95 1.29 -8.51 -16.63
C ILE A 95 0.66 -9.31 -17.78
N GLU A 96 1.09 -10.56 -17.96
CA GLU A 96 0.46 -11.51 -18.88
C GLU A 96 -0.05 -12.72 -18.11
N VAL A 97 -1.37 -12.97 -18.17
CA VAL A 97 -1.99 -14.14 -17.55
C VAL A 97 -2.24 -15.19 -18.61
N THR A 98 -1.59 -16.35 -18.48
CA THR A 98 -1.80 -17.50 -19.36
C THR A 98 -2.38 -18.66 -18.59
N ASN A 99 -3.44 -19.28 -19.13
CA ASN A 99 -3.92 -20.56 -18.64
C ASN A 99 -3.16 -21.66 -19.36
N LYS A 100 -2.50 -22.54 -18.60
CA LYS A 100 -1.96 -23.78 -19.18
C LYS A 100 -3.09 -24.80 -19.30
N SER A 101 -3.44 -25.09 -20.55
CA SER A 101 -4.33 -26.18 -20.97
C SER A 101 -3.75 -27.55 -20.64
#